data_AF-A0A977L8B6-F1
#
_entry.id   AF-A0A977L8B6-F1
#
_cell.length_a   1.000
_cell.length_b   1.000
_cell.length_c   1.000
_cell.angle_alpha   90.00
_cell.angle_beta   90.00
_cell.angle_gamma   90.00
#
_symmetry.space_group_name_H-M   'P 1'
#
loop_
_entity.id
_entity.type
_entity.pdbx_description
1 polymer ?
#
loop_
_entity_poly.entity_id
_entity_poly.type
_entity_poly.pdbx_seq_one_letter_code
_entity_poly.pdbx_strand_id
1 'polypeptide(L)'
;MEKNMKRSLLLIGIIVAIVIAMVSKGYAQVEIYSSSSKITTNYRTSNGVSSFSVEVRGKIELTDDDKDIKSMSADGYLEIKKTVFGSRRTLIIKPMGNTLKREYYEGREQIPFEPEGRQWMHEIMPEMVRSTTIGAESRVNRFYKSGGVNAVLDEIGRMESDHVKAHYAKILTSMNLASKDYASVVSRVSQSIDSDHYLSEFLRNNLSKLLSTKESSDAVFAATNKLDSDHYKSEVIKDALRSQSASPDALRIVLQAAGKMESDHYKTEVLTSLLKQTTITDATIAELLASAKSIDSDHYRTIVINRALDKPNLSALSYQKALESIQGIESDHYKTEVLRHMMRGKISTEQLKTLVMLSNSIDSDHYLTEVFKEVLATQDLNDGDFKILVDRVATVDSDHYASIILKAALESKNMNDAKIVSVLTAAGKIDSDHYISEVLLDAAQQVRLGSAELKEAYRTAAKKIDSETYYGRVVKAIDR
;
A
#
# COMPACT_ATOMS: atom_id res chain seq x y z
N MET A 1 13.71 -54.83 10.04
CA MET A 1 14.47 -54.31 11.20
C MET A 1 15.35 -53.20 10.67
N GLU A 2 14.91 -51.94 10.70
CA GLU A 2 15.06 -51.02 11.86
C GLU A 2 16.55 -50.90 12.24
N LYS A 3 17.20 -49.73 12.35
CA LYS A 3 16.69 -48.43 12.82
C LYS A 3 17.75 -47.33 12.56
N ASN A 4 17.30 -46.22 12.00
CA ASN A 4 17.68 -44.83 12.32
C ASN A 4 19.18 -44.44 12.46
N MET A 5 19.77 -43.92 11.38
CA MET A 5 20.83 -42.91 11.48
C MET A 5 20.22 -41.54 11.14
N LYS A 6 19.85 -40.79 12.18
CA LYS A 6 19.32 -39.43 12.09
C LYS A 6 20.35 -38.52 11.41
N ARG A 7 20.04 -38.06 10.20
CA ARG A 7 20.67 -36.88 9.59
C ARG A 7 20.30 -35.65 10.44
N SER A 8 21.23 -35.14 11.23
CA SER A 8 21.11 -33.81 11.82
C SER A 8 21.44 -32.79 10.73
N LEU A 9 20.43 -32.28 10.03
CA LEU A 9 20.57 -31.05 9.26
C LEU A 9 20.93 -29.92 10.22
N LEU A 10 22.18 -29.48 10.19
CA LEU A 10 22.60 -28.17 10.70
C LEU A 10 21.97 -27.12 9.78
N LEU A 11 20.81 -26.61 10.17
CA LEU A 11 20.28 -25.35 9.65
C LEU A 11 21.27 -24.24 10.05
N ILE A 12 22.16 -23.88 9.12
CA ILE A 12 22.94 -22.65 9.19
C ILE A 12 21.97 -21.54 8.79
N GLY A 13 21.45 -20.80 9.76
CA GLY A 13 20.73 -19.56 9.50
C GLY A 13 21.73 -18.49 9.09
N ILE A 14 21.96 -18.32 7.79
CA ILE A 14 22.69 -17.16 7.28
C ILE A 14 21.67 -16.03 7.14
N ILE A 15 21.64 -15.10 8.10
CA ILE A 15 20.94 -13.82 7.89
C ILE A 15 21.90 -12.93 7.12
N VAL A 16 21.77 -12.93 5.79
CA VAL A 16 22.46 -11.98 4.91
C VAL A 16 21.62 -10.72 4.85
N ALA A 17 21.89 -9.74 5.71
CA ALA A 17 21.41 -8.39 5.50
C ALA A 17 22.38 -7.66 4.57
N ILE A 18 22.21 -7.83 3.25
CA ILE A 18 22.90 -6.98 2.27
C ILE A 18 22.13 -5.65 2.24
N VAL A 19 22.65 -4.64 2.95
CA VAL A 19 22.19 -3.26 2.80
C VAL A 19 23.13 -2.59 1.79
N ILE A 20 22.78 -2.65 0.51
CA ILE A 20 23.40 -1.78 -0.49
C ILE A 20 22.67 -0.43 -0.39
N ALA A 21 23.25 0.50 0.37
CA ALA A 21 22.85 1.90 0.28
C ALA A 21 23.43 2.49 -1.02
N MET A 22 22.66 2.47 -2.11
CA MET A 22 22.93 3.35 -3.25
C MET A 22 22.19 4.67 -3.03
N VAL A 23 22.84 5.66 -2.41
CA VAL A 23 22.45 7.07 -2.62
C VAL A 23 23.69 7.95 -2.71
N SER A 24 23.72 8.71 -3.79
CA SER A 24 24.65 9.78 -4.15
C SER A 24 24.88 10.80 -3.03
N LYS A 25 26.03 10.70 -2.35
CA LYS A 25 26.86 11.81 -1.83
C LYS A 25 28.04 11.20 -1.06
N GLY A 26 29.20 11.07 -1.71
CA GLY A 26 30.56 11.19 -1.14
C GLY A 26 30.99 10.51 0.17
N TYR A 27 30.20 9.63 0.80
CA TYR A 27 30.56 8.97 2.05
C TYR A 27 30.72 7.46 1.84
N ALA A 28 31.91 6.98 2.19
CA ALA A 28 32.26 5.61 2.60
C ALA A 28 31.12 4.57 2.66
N GLN A 29 31.19 3.53 1.81
CA GLN A 29 30.33 2.34 1.91
C GLN A 29 30.57 1.61 3.24
N VAL A 30 29.64 1.70 4.20
CA VAL A 30 29.70 0.92 5.44
C VAL A 30 29.01 -0.43 5.22
N GLU A 31 29.77 -1.46 4.87
CA GLU A 31 29.24 -2.84 4.81
C GLU A 31 29.28 -3.47 6.21
N ILE A 32 28.11 -3.62 6.84
CA ILE A 32 27.96 -4.35 8.11
C ILE A 32 27.69 -5.82 7.82
N TYR A 33 28.72 -6.65 7.94
CA TYR A 33 28.55 -8.10 7.94
C TYR A 33 28.27 -8.56 9.38
N SER A 34 27.05 -9.05 9.62
CA SER A 34 26.78 -9.86 10.80
C SER A 34 26.59 -11.31 10.38
N SER A 35 27.47 -12.18 10.86
CA SER A 35 27.28 -13.62 10.75
C SER A 35 27.25 -14.19 12.17
N SER A 36 26.17 -14.89 12.49
CA SER A 36 26.02 -15.61 13.74
C SER A 36 26.14 -17.09 13.43
N SER A 37 27.21 -17.72 13.92
CA SER A 37 27.15 -19.17 14.20
C SER A 37 26.43 -19.35 15.54
N LYS A 38 26.04 -20.57 15.93
CA LYS A 38 25.39 -20.84 17.23
C LYS A 38 26.15 -20.30 18.47
N ILE A 39 27.41 -19.84 18.29
CA ILE A 39 28.33 -19.51 19.37
C ILE A 39 29.02 -18.14 19.18
N THR A 40 29.29 -17.68 17.95
CA THR A 40 30.07 -16.45 17.69
C THR A 40 29.33 -15.45 16.82
N THR A 41 29.43 -14.16 17.17
CA THR A 41 28.92 -13.02 16.38
C THR A 41 30.09 -12.17 15.88
N ASN A 42 30.08 -11.85 14.59
CA ASN A 42 31.07 -10.97 13.97
C ASN A 42 30.43 -9.66 13.54
N TYR A 43 31.12 -8.55 13.77
CA TYR A 43 30.83 -7.24 13.21
C TYR A 43 32.01 -6.82 12.35
N ARG A 44 31.73 -6.19 11.22
CA ARG A 44 32.75 -5.61 10.36
C ARG A 44 32.22 -4.34 9.73
N THR A 45 33.06 -3.33 9.62
CA THR A 45 32.86 -2.15 8.79
C THR A 45 34.17 -1.84 8.08
N SER A 46 34.11 -1.24 6.90
CA SER A 46 35.29 -0.75 6.19
C SER A 46 34.90 0.43 5.31
N ASN A 47 35.83 1.33 5.03
CA ASN A 47 35.60 2.48 4.15
C ASN A 47 36.78 2.78 3.22
N GLY A 48 37.48 1.75 2.75
CA GLY A 48 38.64 1.87 1.86
C GLY A 48 39.93 2.37 2.54
N VAL A 49 39.83 3.27 3.51
CA VAL A 49 40.97 3.81 4.29
C VAL A 49 41.03 3.29 5.74
N SER A 50 39.90 2.83 6.26
CA SER A 50 39.76 2.20 7.58
C SER A 50 39.00 0.88 7.48
N SER A 51 39.28 -0.03 8.41
CA SER A 51 38.44 -1.18 8.69
C SER A 51 38.35 -1.42 10.19
N PHE A 52 37.18 -1.80 10.65
CA PHE A 52 36.89 -2.12 12.04
C PHE A 52 36.18 -3.46 12.09
N SER A 53 36.63 -4.37 12.95
CA SER A 53 36.03 -5.68 13.10
C SER A 53 36.01 -6.10 14.56
N VAL A 54 34.88 -6.67 14.97
CA VAL A 54 34.67 -7.13 16.34
C VAL A 54 34.15 -8.56 16.28
N GLU A 55 34.87 -9.48 16.89
CA GLU A 55 34.42 -10.85 17.10
C GLU A 55 34.06 -11.03 18.57
N VAL A 56 32.86 -11.56 18.84
CA VAL A 56 32.37 -11.76 20.19
C VAL A 56 31.75 -13.14 20.37
N ARG A 57 32.04 -13.75 21.51
CA ARG A 57 31.43 -14.99 22.00
C ARG A 57 31.16 -14.87 23.49
N GLY A 58 30.07 -15.49 23.94
CA GLY A 58 29.66 -15.48 25.34
C GLY A 58 29.07 -14.14 25.80
N LYS A 59 28.72 -14.05 27.08
CA LYS A 59 28.16 -12.85 27.70
C LYS A 59 29.29 -11.92 28.12
N ILE A 60 29.17 -10.63 27.83
CA ILE A 60 30.13 -9.59 28.22
C ILE A 60 29.41 -8.53 29.06
N GLU A 61 30.01 -8.18 30.20
CA GLU A 61 29.59 -7.06 31.04
C GLU A 61 30.66 -5.96 30.99
N LEU A 62 30.23 -4.75 30.63
CA LEU A 62 31.09 -3.57 30.52
C LEU A 62 31.25 -2.88 31.88
N THR A 63 32.28 -2.06 32.03
CA THR A 63 32.35 -1.05 33.10
C THR A 63 31.35 0.08 32.86
N ASP A 64 31.04 0.83 33.91
CA ASP A 64 30.00 1.88 33.87
C ASP A 64 30.35 3.04 32.94
N ASP A 65 31.63 3.21 32.60
CA ASP A 65 32.16 4.25 31.70
C ASP A 65 32.35 3.77 30.25
N ASP A 66 31.98 2.53 29.92
CA ASP A 66 32.18 1.88 28.62
C ASP A 66 33.65 1.83 28.15
N LYS A 67 34.62 1.84 29.08
CA LYS A 67 36.06 1.84 28.74
C LYS A 67 36.79 0.51 29.00
N ASP A 68 36.19 -0.42 29.74
CA ASP A 68 36.78 -1.74 30.03
C ASP A 68 35.68 -2.82 30.12
N ILE A 69 36.11 -4.08 30.17
CA ILE A 69 35.28 -5.24 30.44
C ILE A 69 35.35 -5.56 31.93
N LYS A 70 34.19 -5.56 32.58
CA LYS A 70 34.04 -5.94 33.99
C LYS A 70 34.12 -7.45 34.18
N SER A 71 33.40 -8.20 33.34
CA SER A 71 33.38 -9.67 33.40
C SER A 71 32.91 -10.29 32.09
N MET A 72 33.22 -11.57 31.88
CA MET A 72 32.77 -12.37 30.75
C MET A 72 32.28 -13.74 31.24
N SER A 73 31.42 -14.40 30.47
CA SER A 73 31.09 -15.82 30.70
C SER A 73 32.32 -16.71 30.48
N ALA A 74 32.29 -17.96 30.96
CA ALA A 74 33.43 -18.88 30.88
C ALA A 74 33.89 -19.17 29.42
N ASP A 75 32.97 -19.14 28.47
CA ASP A 75 33.24 -19.25 27.03
C ASP A 75 33.50 -17.88 26.36
N GLY A 76 33.60 -16.81 27.15
CA GLY A 76 33.79 -15.44 26.69
C GLY A 76 34.97 -15.27 25.74
N TYR A 77 34.78 -14.52 24.68
CA TYR A 77 35.85 -14.05 23.80
C TYR A 77 35.46 -12.71 23.21
N LEU A 78 36.39 -11.76 23.20
CA LEU A 78 36.25 -10.50 22.50
C LEU A 78 37.55 -10.23 21.74
N GLU A 79 37.44 -9.98 20.45
CA GLU A 79 38.56 -9.53 19.64
C GLU A 79 38.14 -8.29 18.84
N ILE A 80 38.87 -7.20 19.04
CA ILE A 80 38.66 -5.93 18.34
C ILE A 80 39.86 -5.69 17.42
N LYS A 81 39.61 -5.53 16.13
CA LYS A 81 40.61 -5.21 15.10
C LYS A 81 40.26 -3.88 14.48
N LYS A 82 41.19 -2.93 14.50
CA LYS A 82 41.07 -1.68 13.73
C LYS A 82 42.29 -1.49 12.85
N THR A 83 42.07 -1.21 11.59
CA THR A 83 43.12 -0.85 10.63
C THR A 83 42.82 0.55 10.13
N VAL A 84 43.79 1.46 10.22
CA VAL A 84 43.68 2.83 9.70
C VAL A 84 44.94 3.13 8.90
N PHE A 85 44.80 3.50 7.62
CA PHE A 85 45.93 3.75 6.70
C PHE A 85 46.97 2.61 6.69
N GLY A 86 46.52 1.36 6.71
CA GLY A 86 47.39 0.17 6.70
C GLY A 86 47.94 -0.24 8.07
N SER A 87 47.89 0.63 9.09
CA SER A 87 48.31 0.31 10.45
C SER A 87 47.20 -0.41 11.21
N ARG A 88 47.45 -1.67 11.59
CA ARG A 88 46.48 -2.51 12.30
C ARG A 88 46.81 -2.65 13.78
N ARG A 89 45.80 -2.49 14.63
CA ARG A 89 45.83 -2.81 16.05
C ARG A 89 44.80 -3.89 16.38
N THR A 90 45.14 -4.79 17.28
CA THR A 90 44.26 -5.88 17.73
C THR A 90 44.26 -5.98 19.26
N LEU A 91 43.07 -6.07 19.86
CA LEU A 91 42.86 -6.31 21.29
C LEU A 91 42.05 -7.59 21.44
N ILE A 92 42.60 -8.55 22.19
CA ILE A 92 41.93 -9.82 22.51
C ILE A 92 41.71 -9.87 24.02
N ILE A 93 40.48 -10.15 24.43
CA ILE A 93 40.08 -10.33 25.83
C ILE A 93 39.41 -11.69 25.99
N LYS A 94 39.90 -12.48 26.95
CA LYS A 94 39.38 -13.81 27.28
C LYS A 94 39.40 -14.10 28.78
N PRO A 95 38.49 -14.93 29.30
CA PRO A 95 38.52 -15.37 30.69
C PRO A 95 39.84 -16.07 31.07
N MET A 96 40.32 -15.80 32.28
CA MET A 96 41.47 -16.47 32.90
C MET A 96 41.19 -16.66 34.39
N GLY A 97 40.54 -17.79 34.72
CA GLY A 97 40.00 -18.03 36.05
C GLY A 97 38.96 -16.95 36.40
N ASN A 98 39.14 -16.29 37.55
CA ASN A 98 38.27 -15.18 38.00
C ASN A 98 38.71 -13.81 37.48
N THR A 99 39.69 -13.76 36.56
CA THR A 99 40.18 -12.52 35.96
C THR A 99 40.07 -12.56 34.44
N LEU A 100 40.44 -11.48 33.76
CA LEU A 100 40.44 -11.37 32.30
C LEU A 100 41.88 -11.23 31.81
N LYS A 101 42.28 -12.09 30.87
CA LYS A 101 43.54 -11.95 30.14
C LYS A 101 43.32 -11.01 28.96
N ARG A 102 44.18 -10.00 28.84
CA ARG A 102 44.16 -9.01 27.76
C ARG A 102 45.46 -9.11 26.96
N GLU A 103 45.34 -9.23 25.65
CA GLU A 103 46.46 -9.32 24.73
C GLU A 103 46.32 -8.20 23.69
N TYR A 104 47.38 -7.41 23.51
CA TYR A 104 47.41 -6.27 22.59
C TYR A 104 48.48 -6.49 21.53
N TYR A 105 48.15 -6.15 20.28
CA TYR A 105 49.05 -6.31 19.14
C TYR A 105 49.05 -5.07 18.26
N GLU A 106 50.24 -4.69 17.80
CA GLU A 106 50.44 -3.74 16.70
C GLU A 106 51.00 -4.50 15.49
N GLY A 107 50.23 -4.53 14.41
CA GLY A 107 50.50 -5.40 13.26
C GLY A 107 50.44 -6.88 13.66
N ARG A 108 51.61 -7.55 13.68
CA ARG A 108 51.78 -8.94 14.10
C ARG A 108 52.53 -9.09 15.43
N GLU A 109 53.04 -7.98 15.97
CA GLU A 109 53.85 -7.97 17.18
C GLU A 109 52.94 -7.85 18.41
N GLN A 110 53.17 -8.68 19.42
CA GLN A 110 52.48 -8.55 20.70
C GLN A 110 53.19 -7.48 21.53
N ILE A 111 52.44 -6.45 21.93
CA ILE A 111 52.92 -5.37 22.78
C ILE A 111 52.40 -5.59 24.20
N PRO A 112 53.17 -5.24 25.27
CA PRO A 112 52.64 -5.23 26.63
C PRO A 112 51.30 -4.50 26.72
N PHE A 113 50.35 -5.08 27.47
CA PHE A 113 49.02 -4.46 27.61
C PHE A 113 49.10 -3.15 28.41
N GLU A 114 50.02 -3.05 29.36
CA GLU A 114 50.22 -1.85 30.16
C GLU A 114 51.50 -1.10 29.71
N PRO A 115 51.44 0.22 29.50
CA PRO A 115 50.24 1.08 29.45
C PRO A 115 49.53 1.15 28.09
N GLU A 116 50.19 0.76 26.99
CA GLU A 116 49.77 1.10 25.63
C GLU A 116 48.44 0.42 25.24
N GLY A 117 48.31 -0.86 25.53
CA GLY A 117 47.09 -1.63 25.25
C GLY A 117 45.88 -1.12 26.04
N ARG A 118 46.07 -0.72 27.31
CA ARG A 118 45.04 -0.12 28.14
C ARG A 118 44.57 1.23 27.59
N GLN A 119 45.51 2.08 27.17
CA GLN A 119 45.17 3.35 26.56
C GLN A 119 44.34 3.14 25.29
N TRP A 120 44.80 2.26 24.39
CA TRP A 120 44.06 1.99 23.16
C TRP A 120 42.69 1.35 23.41
N MET A 121 42.57 0.49 24.43
CA MET A 121 41.27 -0.05 24.85
C MET A 121 40.31 1.07 25.27
N HIS A 122 40.74 2.01 26.11
CA HIS A 122 39.92 3.15 26.52
C HIS A 122 39.45 4.02 25.34
N GLU A 123 40.27 4.10 24.28
CA GLU A 123 39.95 4.85 23.06
C GLU A 123 38.95 4.09 22.17
N ILE A 124 39.11 2.77 22.01
CA ILE A 124 38.33 1.98 21.03
C ILE A 124 37.01 1.43 21.58
N MET A 125 36.90 1.22 22.88
CA MET A 125 35.72 0.63 23.50
C MET A 125 34.44 1.45 23.28
N PRO A 126 34.43 2.80 23.41
CA PRO A 126 33.27 3.62 23.08
C PRO A 126 32.79 3.48 21.62
N GLU A 127 33.71 3.35 20.67
CA GLU A 127 33.39 3.12 19.26
C GLU A 127 32.78 1.73 19.05
N MET A 128 33.33 0.69 19.70
CA MET A 128 32.80 -0.67 19.67
C MET A 128 31.34 -0.72 20.12
N VAL A 129 31.03 -0.13 21.29
CA VAL A 129 29.68 -0.24 21.87
C VAL A 129 28.63 0.59 21.13
N ARG A 130 29.04 1.57 20.30
CA ARG A 130 28.14 2.37 19.45
C ARG A 130 27.97 1.81 18.05
N SER A 131 28.88 0.95 17.62
CA SER A 131 28.85 0.30 16.29
C SER A 131 28.41 -1.17 16.34
N THR A 132 28.23 -1.73 17.55
CA THR A 132 27.80 -3.11 17.78
C THR A 132 26.70 -3.17 18.83
N THR A 133 26.04 -4.32 18.99
CA THR A 133 25.04 -4.54 20.06
C THR A 133 25.65 -5.11 21.34
N ILE A 134 26.99 -5.12 21.46
CA ILE A 134 27.69 -5.67 22.62
C ILE A 134 27.41 -4.82 23.86
N GLY A 135 26.93 -5.47 24.91
CA GLY A 135 26.55 -4.80 26.16
C GLY A 135 25.32 -3.90 26.04
N ALA A 136 24.56 -3.98 24.94
CA ALA A 136 23.42 -3.09 24.72
C ALA A 136 22.41 -3.12 25.87
N GLU A 137 22.07 -4.30 26.39
CA GLU A 137 21.13 -4.43 27.51
C GLU A 137 21.61 -3.73 28.78
N SER A 138 22.88 -3.93 29.19
CA SER A 138 23.41 -3.29 30.39
C SER A 138 23.55 -1.78 30.20
N ARG A 139 23.95 -1.33 29.01
CA ARG A 139 24.03 0.10 28.65
C ARG A 139 22.65 0.76 28.66
N VAL A 140 21.64 0.19 28.01
CA VAL A 140 20.26 0.72 28.03
C VAL A 140 19.74 0.80 29.46
N ASN A 141 19.91 -0.27 30.25
CA ASN A 141 19.51 -0.27 31.66
C ASN A 141 20.21 0.82 32.48
N ARG A 142 21.51 1.04 32.25
CA ARG A 142 22.29 2.08 32.92
C ARG A 142 21.80 3.48 32.55
N PHE A 143 21.64 3.78 31.26
CA PHE A 143 21.13 5.07 30.80
C PHE A 143 19.69 5.33 31.27
N TYR A 144 18.83 4.30 31.24
CA TYR A 144 17.47 4.40 31.75
C TYR A 144 17.44 4.69 33.25
N LYS A 145 18.30 4.05 34.05
CA LYS A 145 18.42 4.35 35.49
C LYS A 145 18.92 5.77 35.75
N SER A 146 19.85 6.29 34.95
CA SER A 146 20.45 7.60 35.18
C SER A 146 19.56 8.77 34.74
N GLY A 147 18.75 8.60 33.69
CA GLY A 147 17.99 9.72 33.11
C GLY A 147 16.70 9.31 32.38
N GLY A 148 16.19 8.11 32.65
CA GLY A 148 14.95 7.59 32.07
C GLY A 148 15.01 7.40 30.57
N VAL A 149 13.85 7.49 29.93
CA VAL A 149 13.67 7.33 28.47
C VAL A 149 14.56 8.28 27.68
N ASN A 150 14.66 9.54 28.11
CA ASN A 150 15.41 10.57 27.38
C ASN A 150 16.90 10.24 27.30
N ALA A 151 17.52 9.76 28.37
CA ALA A 151 18.93 9.39 28.36
C ALA A 151 19.23 8.22 27.40
N VAL A 152 18.30 7.27 27.26
CA VAL A 152 18.45 6.18 26.28
C VAL A 152 18.29 6.71 24.85
N LEU A 153 17.29 7.57 24.60
CA LEU A 153 17.07 8.18 23.28
C LEU A 153 18.23 9.11 22.87
N ASP A 154 18.87 9.79 23.82
CA ASP A 154 20.09 10.58 23.58
C ASP A 154 21.25 9.70 23.15
N GLU A 155 21.41 8.52 23.74
CA GLU A 155 22.45 7.59 23.31
C GLU A 155 22.13 6.99 21.93
N ILE A 156 20.87 6.66 21.64
CA ILE A 156 20.45 6.21 20.30
C ILE A 156 20.82 7.26 19.25
N GLY A 157 20.59 8.54 19.52
CA GLY A 157 20.93 9.63 18.60
C GLY A 157 22.44 9.85 18.36
N ARG A 158 23.32 9.25 19.18
CA ARG A 158 24.79 9.31 19.02
C ARG A 158 25.38 8.09 18.30
N MET A 159 24.55 7.12 17.93
CA MET A 159 25.00 5.92 17.23
C MET A 159 25.01 6.17 15.73
N GLU A 160 25.95 5.56 15.02
CA GLU A 160 26.03 5.67 13.56
C GLU A 160 25.17 4.62 12.87
N SER A 161 25.12 3.39 13.43
CA SER A 161 24.45 2.26 12.78
C SER A 161 22.97 2.19 13.13
N ASP A 162 22.11 2.24 12.11
CA ASP A 162 20.66 2.06 12.24
C ASP A 162 20.26 0.71 12.84
N HIS A 163 21.01 -0.34 12.54
CA HIS A 163 20.83 -1.64 13.18
C HIS A 163 21.01 -1.55 14.71
N VAL A 164 22.06 -0.86 15.16
CA VAL A 164 22.33 -0.69 16.60
C VAL A 164 21.28 0.24 17.23
N LYS A 165 20.93 1.34 16.57
CA LYS A 165 19.83 2.24 17.01
C LYS A 165 18.53 1.47 17.20
N ALA A 166 18.13 0.66 16.22
CA ALA A 166 16.93 -0.17 16.26
C ALA A 166 16.99 -1.21 17.39
N HIS A 167 18.16 -1.83 17.61
CA HIS A 167 18.35 -2.78 18.69
C HIS A 167 18.20 -2.12 20.07
N TYR A 168 18.78 -0.94 20.27
CA TYR A 168 18.60 -0.16 21.51
C TYR A 168 17.16 0.28 21.71
N ALA A 169 16.49 0.75 20.65
CA ALA A 169 15.09 1.11 20.67
C ALA A 169 14.20 -0.09 21.05
N LYS A 170 14.50 -1.29 20.52
CA LYS A 170 13.82 -2.54 20.86
C LYS A 170 14.00 -2.93 22.33
N ILE A 171 15.20 -2.78 22.89
CA ILE A 171 15.42 -3.03 24.33
C ILE A 171 14.61 -2.03 25.15
N LEU A 172 14.68 -0.75 24.80
CA LEU A 172 13.92 0.32 25.49
C LEU A 172 12.41 0.05 25.48
N THR A 173 11.82 -0.29 24.34
CA THR A 173 10.37 -0.57 24.26
C THR A 173 9.99 -1.90 24.89
N SER A 174 10.94 -2.80 25.17
CA SER A 174 10.71 -4.02 25.95
C SER A 174 10.62 -3.75 27.45
N MET A 175 11.07 -2.58 27.92
CA MET A 175 10.92 -2.15 29.31
C MET A 175 9.48 -1.71 29.63
N ASN A 176 9.15 -1.58 30.92
CA ASN A 176 7.86 -1.09 31.38
C ASN A 176 7.82 0.45 31.34
N LEU A 177 7.59 1.01 30.15
CA LEU A 177 7.51 2.46 29.94
C LEU A 177 6.12 3.00 30.31
N ALA A 178 6.05 4.24 30.78
CA ALA A 178 4.78 4.92 30.96
C ALA A 178 4.18 5.28 29.59
N SER A 179 2.85 5.16 29.42
CA SER A 179 2.21 5.38 28.11
C SER A 179 2.48 6.75 27.50
N LYS A 180 2.66 7.78 28.35
CA LYS A 180 3.02 9.14 27.94
C LYS A 180 4.37 9.24 27.19
N ASP A 181 5.25 8.26 27.37
CA ASP A 181 6.61 8.30 26.80
C ASP A 181 6.65 7.77 25.36
N TYR A 182 5.66 6.97 24.93
CA TYR A 182 5.70 6.31 23.61
C TYR A 182 5.73 7.30 22.45
N ALA A 183 5.03 8.44 22.55
CA ALA A 183 5.08 9.47 21.51
C ALA A 183 6.51 10.02 21.31
N SER A 184 7.24 10.27 22.40
CA SER A 184 8.65 10.71 22.35
C SER A 184 9.56 9.63 21.80
N VAL A 185 9.34 8.37 22.22
CA VAL A 185 10.10 7.22 21.70
C VAL A 185 9.94 7.10 20.19
N VAL A 186 8.71 7.10 19.68
CA VAL A 186 8.46 7.01 18.23
C VAL A 186 9.11 8.16 17.48
N SER A 187 8.86 9.40 17.93
CA SER A 187 9.40 10.60 17.29
C SER A 187 10.93 10.57 17.23
N ARG A 188 11.61 10.34 18.35
CA ARG A 188 13.08 10.37 18.40
C ARG A 188 13.73 9.20 17.69
N VAL A 189 13.15 8.00 17.76
CA VAL A 189 13.66 6.83 17.02
C VAL A 189 13.48 7.06 15.52
N SER A 190 12.33 7.57 15.07
CA SER A 190 12.08 7.88 13.65
C SER A 190 12.96 8.99 13.08
N GLN A 191 13.46 9.90 13.94
CA GLN A 191 14.42 10.93 13.55
C GLN A 191 15.85 10.42 13.51
N SER A 192 16.13 9.30 14.19
CA SER A 192 17.49 8.77 14.34
C SER A 192 17.78 7.64 13.35
N ILE A 193 16.78 6.87 12.93
CA ILE A 193 16.94 5.74 12.01
C ILE A 193 16.59 6.18 10.59
N ASP A 194 17.55 6.09 9.67
CA ASP A 194 17.36 6.45 8.26
C ASP A 194 16.87 5.25 7.41
N SER A 195 17.21 4.03 7.81
CA SER A 195 16.81 2.81 7.10
C SER A 195 15.30 2.53 7.25
N ASP A 196 14.59 2.57 6.13
CA ASP A 196 13.17 2.18 6.07
C ASP A 196 12.88 0.81 6.65
N HIS A 197 13.79 -0.15 6.40
CA HIS A 197 13.67 -1.51 6.90
C HIS A 197 13.68 -1.54 8.43
N TYR A 198 14.70 -0.95 9.06
CA TYR A 198 14.82 -0.96 10.52
C TYR A 198 13.75 -0.11 11.21
N LEU A 199 13.39 1.05 10.63
CA LEU A 199 12.33 1.89 11.17
C LEU A 199 10.97 1.19 11.08
N SER A 200 10.64 0.58 9.93
CA SER A 200 9.38 -0.14 9.77
C SER A 200 9.30 -1.36 10.68
N GLU A 201 10.38 -2.13 10.83
CA GLU A 201 10.43 -3.26 11.77
C GLU A 201 10.20 -2.79 13.21
N PHE A 202 10.88 -1.71 13.63
CA PHE A 202 10.69 -1.13 14.95
C PHE A 202 9.23 -0.72 15.18
N LEU A 203 8.61 0.01 14.25
CA LEU A 203 7.23 0.46 14.39
C LEU A 203 6.26 -0.73 14.46
N ARG A 204 6.34 -1.65 13.49
CA ARG A 204 5.42 -2.81 13.37
C ARG A 204 5.48 -3.74 14.56
N ASN A 205 6.69 -4.04 15.05
CA ASN A 205 6.87 -4.95 16.19
C ASN A 205 6.37 -4.37 17.53
N ASN A 206 6.09 -3.07 17.59
CA ASN A 206 5.68 -2.39 18.82
C ASN A 206 4.28 -1.77 18.75
N LEU A 207 3.51 -1.96 17.66
CA LEU A 207 2.21 -1.29 17.46
C LEU A 207 1.24 -1.44 18.64
N SER A 208 1.16 -2.60 19.29
CA SER A 208 0.28 -2.81 20.44
C SER A 208 0.55 -1.84 21.60
N LYS A 209 1.79 -1.39 21.75
CA LYS A 209 2.21 -0.38 22.74
C LYS A 209 2.12 1.03 22.15
N LEU A 210 2.59 1.20 20.92
CA LEU A 210 2.70 2.51 20.27
C LEU A 210 1.35 3.12 19.90
N LEU A 211 0.28 2.32 19.78
CA LEU A 211 -1.07 2.81 19.52
C LEU A 211 -1.89 3.04 20.81
N SER A 212 -1.30 2.82 22.00
CA SER A 212 -2.02 2.85 23.27
C SER A 212 -2.61 4.22 23.67
N THR A 213 -2.08 5.33 23.15
CA THR A 213 -2.66 6.67 23.33
C THR A 213 -2.82 7.37 21.98
N LYS A 214 -3.65 8.42 21.93
CA LYS A 214 -3.83 9.23 20.72
C LYS A 214 -2.50 9.82 20.27
N GLU A 215 -1.73 10.39 21.19
CA GLU A 215 -0.47 11.07 20.91
C GLU A 215 0.58 10.12 20.34
N SER A 216 0.69 8.91 20.90
CA SER A 216 1.64 7.91 20.41
C SER A 216 1.18 7.32 19.07
N SER A 217 -0.13 7.11 18.89
CA SER A 217 -0.71 6.67 17.61
C SER A 217 -0.45 7.69 16.50
N ASP A 218 -0.72 8.98 16.76
CA ASP A 218 -0.47 10.05 15.79
C ASP A 218 1.03 10.14 15.45
N ALA A 219 1.91 9.91 16.42
CA ALA A 219 3.36 9.84 16.18
C ALA A 219 3.77 8.66 15.28
N VAL A 220 3.12 7.49 15.39
CA VAL A 220 3.36 6.35 14.49
C VAL A 220 3.01 6.74 13.05
N PHE A 221 1.83 7.32 12.83
CA PHE A 221 1.43 7.74 11.48
C PHE A 221 2.32 8.88 10.95
N ALA A 222 2.74 9.81 11.80
CA ALA A 222 3.71 10.85 11.42
C ALA A 222 5.05 10.24 11.00
N ALA A 223 5.55 9.22 11.72
CA ALA A 223 6.80 8.54 11.39
C ALA A 223 6.75 7.85 10.01
N THR A 224 5.57 7.46 9.51
CA THR A 224 5.46 6.88 8.15
C THR A 224 5.80 7.87 7.03
N ASN A 225 5.73 9.19 7.29
CA ASN A 225 6.18 10.21 6.34
C ASN A 225 7.72 10.29 6.21
N LYS A 226 8.47 9.58 7.06
CA LYS A 226 9.94 9.45 6.98
C LYS A 226 10.38 8.25 6.16
N LEU A 227 9.46 7.33 5.86
CA LEU A 227 9.77 6.17 5.05
C LEU A 227 9.76 6.55 3.57
N ASP A 228 10.86 6.31 2.87
CA ASP A 228 10.96 6.61 1.44
C ASP A 228 10.30 5.51 0.62
N SER A 229 10.51 4.24 1.00
CA SER A 229 9.90 3.08 0.36
C SER A 229 8.40 3.00 0.58
N ASP A 230 7.64 3.07 -0.51
CA ASP A 230 6.19 2.85 -0.51
C ASP A 230 5.78 1.50 0.07
N HIS A 231 6.61 0.47 -0.12
CA HIS A 231 6.38 -0.85 0.47
C HIS A 231 6.37 -0.77 2.00
N TYR A 232 7.47 -0.31 2.61
CA TYR A 232 7.57 -0.22 4.07
C TYR A 232 6.56 0.77 4.66
N LYS A 233 6.33 1.90 3.99
CA LYS A 233 5.30 2.88 4.34
C LYS A 233 3.91 2.24 4.39
N SER A 234 3.51 1.53 3.34
CA SER A 234 2.21 0.87 3.27
C SER A 234 2.04 -0.21 4.33
N GLU A 235 3.07 -1.02 4.59
CA GLU A 235 3.03 -2.08 5.60
C GLU A 235 2.80 -1.52 7.01
N VAL A 236 3.52 -0.47 7.41
CA VAL A 236 3.33 0.17 8.72
C VAL A 236 1.93 0.76 8.84
N ILE A 237 1.46 1.48 7.81
CA ILE A 237 0.13 2.10 7.79
C ILE A 237 -0.96 1.04 7.91
N LYS A 238 -0.92 -0.01 7.08
CA LYS A 238 -1.92 -1.08 7.07
C LYS A 238 -1.97 -1.81 8.40
N ASP A 239 -0.83 -2.16 8.96
CA ASP A 239 -0.77 -2.86 10.25
C ASP A 239 -1.28 -1.98 11.39
N ALA A 240 -0.96 -0.69 11.39
CA ALA A 240 -1.44 0.25 12.40
C ALA A 240 -2.97 0.42 12.32
N LEU A 241 -3.51 0.68 11.12
CA LEU A 241 -4.96 0.82 10.88
C LEU A 241 -5.76 -0.45 11.18
N ARG A 242 -5.14 -1.63 11.03
CA ARG A 242 -5.75 -2.92 11.39
C ARG A 242 -5.74 -3.18 12.89
N SER A 243 -4.72 -2.70 13.59
CA SER A 243 -4.53 -2.93 15.02
C SER A 243 -5.49 -2.10 15.87
N GLN A 244 -5.78 -0.86 15.44
CA GLN A 244 -6.69 0.04 16.17
C GLN A 244 -7.31 1.08 15.23
N SER A 245 -8.55 1.47 15.52
CA SER A 245 -9.20 2.58 14.81
C SER A 245 -8.41 3.88 15.00
N ALA A 246 -8.01 4.49 13.89
CA ALA A 246 -7.27 5.75 13.92
C ALA A 246 -8.18 6.95 14.18
N SER A 247 -7.61 8.00 14.79
CA SER A 247 -8.26 9.30 14.96
C SER A 247 -8.49 9.98 13.59
N PRO A 248 -9.47 10.89 13.44
CA PRO A 248 -9.63 11.66 12.21
C PRO A 248 -8.34 12.39 11.78
N ASP A 249 -7.57 12.94 12.72
CA ASP A 249 -6.27 13.57 12.43
C ASP A 249 -5.27 12.58 11.85
N ALA A 250 -5.17 11.39 12.44
CA ALA A 250 -4.31 10.31 11.96
C ALA A 250 -4.70 9.86 10.54
N LEU A 251 -6.00 9.78 10.23
CA LEU A 251 -6.45 9.47 8.87
C LEU A 251 -5.99 10.52 7.85
N ARG A 252 -5.98 11.81 8.22
CA ARG A 252 -5.44 12.88 7.36
C ARG A 252 -3.92 12.75 7.16
N ILE A 253 -3.17 12.40 8.19
CA ILE A 253 -1.72 12.14 8.10
C ILE A 253 -1.45 10.97 7.15
N VAL A 254 -2.23 9.89 7.27
CA VAL A 254 -2.12 8.73 6.38
C VAL A 254 -2.47 9.11 4.94
N LEU A 255 -3.50 9.92 4.72
CA LEU A 255 -3.87 10.37 3.38
C LEU A 255 -2.76 11.24 2.75
N GLN A 256 -2.11 12.11 3.53
CA GLN A 256 -0.93 12.86 3.08
C GLN A 256 0.24 11.94 2.74
N ALA A 257 0.47 10.89 3.55
CA ALA A 257 1.51 9.90 3.26
C ALA A 257 1.21 9.16 1.96
N ALA A 258 -0.05 8.77 1.71
CA ALA A 258 -0.50 8.14 0.47
C ALA A 258 -0.32 9.05 -0.76
N GLY A 259 -0.55 10.35 -0.61
CA GLY A 259 -0.35 11.34 -1.67
C GLY A 259 1.11 11.51 -2.12
N LYS A 260 2.08 11.07 -1.30
CA LYS A 260 3.53 11.08 -1.62
C LYS A 260 4.04 9.73 -2.12
N MET A 261 3.15 8.76 -2.32
CA MET A 261 3.54 7.44 -2.83
C MET A 261 3.55 7.46 -4.36
N GLU A 262 4.55 6.83 -4.94
CA GLU A 262 4.73 6.72 -6.39
C GLU A 262 4.08 5.45 -6.93
N SER A 263 4.08 4.37 -6.15
CA SER A 263 3.45 3.12 -6.55
C SER A 263 1.93 3.17 -6.39
N ASP A 264 1.22 3.12 -7.52
CA ASP A 264 -0.24 2.99 -7.58
C ASP A 264 -0.78 1.81 -6.77
N HIS A 265 -0.04 0.70 -6.77
CA HIS A 265 -0.39 -0.49 -6.01
C HIS A 265 -0.44 -0.19 -4.51
N TYR A 266 0.66 0.32 -3.95
CA TYR A 266 0.75 0.60 -2.52
C TYR A 266 -0.14 1.79 -2.11
N LYS A 267 -0.30 2.80 -2.97
CA LYS A 267 -1.26 3.89 -2.79
C LYS A 267 -2.68 3.34 -2.66
N THR A 268 -3.07 2.44 -3.56
CA THR A 268 -4.39 1.77 -3.52
C THR A 268 -4.59 0.93 -2.27
N GLU A 269 -3.57 0.19 -1.84
CA GLU A 269 -3.66 -0.58 -0.60
C GLU A 269 -3.90 0.32 0.64
N VAL A 270 -3.22 1.47 0.71
CA VAL A 270 -3.40 2.44 1.79
C VAL A 270 -4.79 3.10 1.73
N LEU A 271 -5.20 3.62 0.58
CA LEU A 271 -6.51 4.29 0.43
C LEU A 271 -7.67 3.32 0.70
N THR A 272 -7.59 2.08 0.21
CA THR A 272 -8.62 1.07 0.51
C THR A 272 -8.63 0.61 1.96
N SER A 273 -7.51 0.77 2.69
CA SER A 273 -7.44 0.52 4.14
C SER A 273 -8.03 1.67 4.96
N LEU A 274 -7.85 2.92 4.52
CA LEU A 274 -8.57 4.07 5.07
C LEU A 274 -10.09 3.88 4.94
N LEU A 275 -10.56 3.46 3.76
CA LEU A 275 -11.96 3.14 3.52
C LEU A 275 -12.48 1.96 4.37
N LYS A 276 -11.65 1.20 5.11
CA LYS A 276 -12.15 0.19 6.06
C LYS A 276 -12.39 0.74 7.46
N GLN A 277 -11.88 1.94 7.77
CA GLN A 277 -11.98 2.51 9.11
C GLN A 277 -13.42 2.94 9.41
N THR A 278 -13.87 2.67 10.63
CA THR A 278 -15.19 3.08 11.13
C THR A 278 -15.25 4.56 11.48
N THR A 279 -14.10 5.17 11.78
CA THR A 279 -13.94 6.59 12.09
C THR A 279 -13.78 7.48 10.86
N ILE A 280 -13.77 6.89 9.64
CA ILE A 280 -13.63 7.68 8.42
C ILE A 280 -14.84 8.60 8.24
N THR A 281 -14.57 9.88 8.05
CA THR A 281 -15.61 10.89 7.80
C THR A 281 -15.86 11.03 6.29
N ASP A 282 -17.05 11.50 5.93
CA ASP A 282 -17.34 11.80 4.51
C ASP A 282 -16.37 12.85 3.92
N ALA A 283 -15.96 13.85 4.71
CA ALA A 283 -14.93 14.80 4.29
C ALA A 283 -13.58 14.11 3.98
N THR A 284 -13.18 13.11 4.77
CA THR A 284 -11.98 12.30 4.49
C THR A 284 -12.17 11.45 3.24
N ILE A 285 -13.37 10.94 2.97
CA ILE A 285 -13.67 10.19 1.74
C ILE A 285 -13.55 11.12 0.51
N ALA A 286 -14.08 12.34 0.58
CA ALA A 286 -13.97 13.31 -0.51
C ALA A 286 -12.49 13.67 -0.82
N GLU A 287 -11.66 13.88 0.20
CA GLU A 287 -10.22 14.13 0.01
C GLU A 287 -9.48 12.90 -0.52
N LEU A 288 -9.87 11.70 -0.09
CA LEU A 288 -9.34 10.44 -0.59
C LEU A 288 -9.63 10.26 -2.08
N LEU A 289 -10.87 10.52 -2.50
CA LEU A 289 -11.27 10.47 -3.91
C LEU A 289 -10.57 11.53 -4.75
N ALA A 290 -10.35 12.73 -4.19
CA ALA A 290 -9.51 13.73 -4.84
C ALA A 290 -8.07 13.24 -5.05
N SER A 291 -7.51 12.54 -4.05
CA SER A 291 -6.15 11.97 -4.10
C SER A 291 -6.05 10.77 -5.06
N ALA A 292 -7.13 10.03 -5.29
CA ALA A 292 -7.18 8.90 -6.22
C ALA A 292 -6.89 9.32 -7.68
N LYS A 293 -7.02 10.61 -8.02
CA LYS A 293 -6.61 11.14 -9.33
C LYS A 293 -5.11 11.03 -9.60
N SER A 294 -4.29 10.89 -8.55
CA SER A 294 -2.84 10.65 -8.67
C SER A 294 -2.47 9.17 -8.87
N ILE A 295 -3.46 8.28 -9.05
CA ILE A 295 -3.23 6.88 -9.41
C ILE A 295 -3.27 6.79 -10.93
N ASP A 296 -2.16 6.48 -11.58
CA ASP A 296 -2.06 6.47 -13.05
C ASP A 296 -2.75 5.24 -13.66
N SER A 297 -2.65 4.09 -12.99
CA SER A 297 -3.30 2.86 -13.42
C SER A 297 -4.81 2.91 -13.21
N ASP A 298 -5.55 2.87 -14.31
CA ASP A 298 -7.01 2.76 -14.34
C ASP A 298 -7.54 1.59 -13.49
N HIS A 299 -6.82 0.46 -13.49
CA HIS A 299 -7.14 -0.70 -12.67
C HIS A 299 -7.17 -0.36 -11.18
N TYR A 300 -6.08 0.22 -10.70
CA TYR A 300 -5.92 0.58 -9.29
C TYR A 300 -6.85 1.72 -8.89
N ARG A 301 -7.05 2.72 -9.77
CA ARG A 301 -7.99 3.81 -9.56
C ARG A 301 -9.43 3.29 -9.42
N THR A 302 -9.83 2.35 -10.28
CA THR A 302 -11.14 1.68 -10.24
C THR A 302 -11.39 0.97 -8.91
N ILE A 303 -10.38 0.28 -8.37
CA ILE A 303 -10.49 -0.39 -7.06
C ILE A 303 -10.82 0.62 -5.95
N VAL A 304 -10.14 1.78 -5.92
CA VAL A 304 -10.38 2.82 -4.92
C VAL A 304 -11.77 3.43 -5.07
N ILE A 305 -12.17 3.78 -6.29
CA ILE A 305 -13.47 4.38 -6.58
C ILE A 305 -14.61 3.44 -6.17
N ASN A 306 -14.58 2.18 -6.62
CA ASN A 306 -15.63 1.20 -6.31
C ASN A 306 -15.77 1.00 -4.81
N ARG A 307 -14.65 0.90 -4.08
CA ARG A 307 -14.68 0.79 -2.62
C ARG A 307 -15.23 2.04 -1.93
N ALA A 308 -14.98 3.23 -2.48
CA ALA A 308 -15.54 4.46 -1.96
C ALA A 308 -17.06 4.52 -2.22
N LEU A 309 -17.51 4.13 -3.42
CA LEU A 309 -18.92 4.05 -3.79
C LEU A 309 -19.72 3.05 -2.95
N ASP A 310 -19.07 2.00 -2.43
CA ASP A 310 -19.68 1.06 -1.47
C ASP A 310 -19.98 1.68 -0.09
N LYS A 311 -19.51 2.90 0.19
CA LYS A 311 -19.79 3.56 1.46
C LYS A 311 -21.25 4.00 1.55
N PRO A 312 -21.96 3.66 2.64
CA PRO A 312 -23.32 4.14 2.83
C PRO A 312 -23.32 5.65 3.06
N ASN A 313 -24.38 6.32 2.60
CA ASN A 313 -24.64 7.74 2.85
C ASN A 313 -23.52 8.70 2.39
N LEU A 314 -22.89 8.43 1.23
CA LEU A 314 -21.98 9.39 0.60
C LEU A 314 -22.67 10.73 0.40
N SER A 315 -22.01 11.82 0.78
CA SER A 315 -22.51 13.16 0.49
C SER A 315 -22.47 13.45 -1.01
N ALA A 316 -23.21 14.48 -1.43
CA ALA A 316 -23.14 14.99 -2.80
C ALA A 316 -21.71 15.39 -3.20
N LEU A 317 -20.91 15.91 -2.26
CA LEU A 317 -19.51 16.28 -2.50
C LEU A 317 -18.64 15.05 -2.76
N SER A 318 -18.72 14.03 -1.89
CA SER A 318 -17.96 12.79 -2.07
C SER A 318 -18.36 12.08 -3.36
N TYR A 319 -19.66 12.04 -3.65
CA TYR A 319 -20.16 11.47 -4.90
C TYR A 319 -19.61 12.24 -6.11
N GLN A 320 -19.65 13.58 -6.11
CA GLN A 320 -19.05 14.40 -7.16
C GLN A 320 -17.56 14.11 -7.34
N LYS A 321 -16.79 13.92 -6.25
CA LYS A 321 -15.38 13.54 -6.33
C LYS A 321 -15.15 12.15 -6.90
N ALA A 322 -16.06 11.21 -6.68
CA ALA A 322 -16.04 9.93 -7.36
C ALA A 322 -16.23 10.10 -8.87
N LEU A 323 -17.22 10.91 -9.30
CA LEU A 323 -17.46 11.18 -10.72
C LEU A 323 -16.26 11.84 -11.41
N GLU A 324 -15.66 12.85 -10.78
CA GLU A 324 -14.45 13.50 -11.30
C GLU A 324 -13.26 12.51 -11.40
N SER A 325 -13.19 11.50 -10.54
CA SER A 325 -12.14 10.47 -10.60
C SER A 325 -12.40 9.46 -11.71
N ILE A 326 -13.66 9.10 -11.97
CA ILE A 326 -14.09 8.24 -13.09
C ILE A 326 -13.76 8.90 -14.43
N GLN A 327 -14.00 10.21 -14.57
CA GLN A 327 -13.71 10.95 -15.81
C GLN A 327 -12.23 10.91 -16.21
N GLY A 328 -11.32 10.72 -15.25
CA GLY A 328 -9.90 10.59 -15.53
C GLY A 328 -9.46 9.17 -15.92
N ILE A 329 -10.34 8.17 -15.87
CA ILE A 329 -10.03 6.80 -16.32
C ILE A 329 -9.92 6.85 -17.85
N GLU A 330 -8.87 6.27 -18.42
CA GLU A 330 -8.71 6.26 -19.88
C GLU A 330 -9.42 5.07 -20.50
N SER A 331 -9.20 3.88 -19.95
CA SER A 331 -9.74 2.61 -20.44
C SER A 331 -11.25 2.50 -20.33
N ASP A 332 -11.90 2.29 -21.48
CA ASP A 332 -13.33 1.97 -21.58
C ASP A 332 -13.75 0.76 -20.76
N HIS A 333 -12.87 -0.24 -20.66
CA HIS A 333 -13.10 -1.42 -19.84
C HIS A 333 -13.28 -1.02 -18.37
N TYR A 334 -12.35 -0.23 -17.83
CA TYR A 334 -12.40 0.17 -16.41
C TYR A 334 -13.50 1.20 -16.13
N LYS A 335 -13.80 2.11 -17.07
CA LYS A 335 -15.01 2.96 -17.00
C LYS A 335 -16.27 2.10 -16.88
N THR A 336 -16.38 1.08 -17.72
CA THR A 336 -17.51 0.14 -17.74
C THR A 336 -17.63 -0.60 -16.41
N GLU A 337 -16.52 -1.10 -15.85
CA GLU A 337 -16.53 -1.76 -14.54
C GLU A 337 -17.06 -0.85 -13.42
N VAL A 338 -16.69 0.44 -13.41
CA VAL A 338 -17.24 1.38 -12.41
C VAL A 338 -18.73 1.65 -12.65
N LEU A 339 -19.16 1.86 -13.89
CA LEU A 339 -20.59 2.08 -14.20
C LEU A 339 -21.45 0.87 -13.82
N ARG A 340 -21.00 -0.35 -14.11
CA ARG A 340 -21.64 -1.59 -13.66
C ARG A 340 -21.70 -1.68 -12.14
N HIS A 341 -20.62 -1.30 -11.46
CA HIS A 341 -20.59 -1.26 -10.00
C HIS A 341 -21.66 -0.30 -9.43
N MET A 342 -21.84 0.88 -10.02
CA MET A 342 -22.88 1.85 -9.63
C MET A 342 -24.31 1.34 -9.81
N MET A 343 -24.53 0.33 -10.65
CA MET A 343 -25.84 -0.26 -10.96
C MET A 343 -26.19 -1.51 -10.15
N ARG A 344 -25.34 -1.94 -9.20
CA ARG A 344 -25.60 -3.13 -8.35
C ARG A 344 -26.86 -3.01 -7.46
N GLY A 345 -27.44 -1.83 -7.33
CA GLY A 345 -28.72 -1.57 -6.67
C GLY A 345 -29.67 -0.77 -7.57
N LYS A 346 -30.86 -0.44 -7.04
CA LYS A 346 -31.77 0.48 -7.72
C LYS A 346 -31.13 1.86 -7.82
N ILE A 347 -31.04 2.39 -9.02
CA ILE A 347 -30.55 3.76 -9.26
C ILE A 347 -31.72 4.74 -9.36
N SER A 348 -31.51 5.97 -8.90
CA SER A 348 -32.44 7.10 -9.10
C SER A 348 -32.31 7.69 -10.51
N THR A 349 -33.30 8.48 -10.94
CA THR A 349 -33.25 9.24 -12.20
C THR A 349 -31.99 10.11 -12.33
N GLU A 350 -31.51 10.73 -11.24
CA GLU A 350 -30.29 11.54 -11.27
C GLU A 350 -29.02 10.67 -11.42
N GLN A 351 -29.00 9.49 -10.81
CA GLN A 351 -27.92 8.52 -11.00
C GLN A 351 -27.91 7.95 -12.42
N LEU A 352 -29.09 7.72 -13.01
CA LEU A 352 -29.23 7.31 -14.41
C LEU A 352 -28.70 8.38 -15.37
N LYS A 353 -29.06 9.65 -15.17
CA LYS A 353 -28.51 10.77 -15.96
C LYS A 353 -26.99 10.86 -15.84
N THR A 354 -26.47 10.63 -14.64
CA THR A 354 -25.02 10.57 -14.39
C THR A 354 -24.36 9.44 -15.17
N LEU A 355 -24.96 8.25 -15.16
CA LEU A 355 -24.48 7.10 -15.93
C LEU A 355 -24.45 7.42 -17.43
N VAL A 356 -25.52 8.00 -17.96
CA VAL A 356 -25.59 8.39 -19.38
C VAL A 356 -24.54 9.44 -19.72
N MET A 357 -24.35 10.45 -18.87
CA MET A 357 -23.30 11.47 -19.03
C MET A 357 -21.89 10.85 -19.04
N LEU A 358 -21.59 9.94 -18.11
CA LEU A 358 -20.28 9.26 -18.07
C LEU A 358 -20.08 8.31 -19.26
N SER A 359 -21.15 7.69 -19.77
CA SER A 359 -21.11 6.83 -20.95
C SER A 359 -20.72 7.56 -22.24
N ASN A 360 -20.73 8.90 -22.26
CA ASN A 360 -20.22 9.69 -23.38
C ASN A 360 -18.70 9.64 -23.50
N SER A 361 -18.00 9.19 -22.45
CA SER A 361 -16.55 9.04 -22.45
C SER A 361 -16.08 7.62 -22.76
N ILE A 362 -17.01 6.72 -23.11
CA ILE A 362 -16.70 5.36 -23.56
C ILE A 362 -16.68 5.38 -25.09
N ASP A 363 -15.51 5.15 -25.67
CA ASP A 363 -15.31 5.21 -27.13
C ASP A 363 -15.71 3.89 -27.81
N SER A 364 -15.56 2.77 -27.11
CA SER A 364 -15.91 1.45 -27.61
C SER A 364 -17.41 1.17 -27.53
N ASP A 365 -18.04 1.05 -28.70
CA ASP A 365 -19.43 0.62 -28.84
C ASP A 365 -19.73 -0.72 -28.14
N HIS A 366 -18.76 -1.63 -28.09
CA HIS A 366 -18.90 -2.90 -27.38
C HIS A 366 -19.12 -2.69 -25.88
N TYR A 367 -18.23 -1.92 -25.24
CA TYR A 367 -18.32 -1.64 -23.81
C TYR A 367 -19.54 -0.79 -23.47
N LEU A 368 -19.87 0.19 -24.32
CA LEU A 368 -21.09 0.97 -24.20
C LEU A 368 -22.34 0.06 -24.25
N THR A 369 -22.36 -0.90 -25.18
CA THR A 369 -23.45 -1.88 -25.29
C THR A 369 -23.61 -2.71 -24.02
N GLU A 370 -22.53 -3.14 -23.39
CA GLU A 370 -22.57 -3.91 -22.14
C GLU A 370 -23.15 -3.10 -20.98
N VAL A 371 -22.80 -1.82 -20.84
CA VAL A 371 -23.41 -0.92 -19.85
C VAL A 371 -24.92 -0.78 -20.07
N PHE A 372 -25.34 -0.56 -21.31
CA PHE A 372 -26.75 -0.30 -21.64
C PHE A 372 -27.61 -1.56 -21.50
N LYS A 373 -27.11 -2.72 -21.92
CA LYS A 373 -27.80 -3.99 -21.69
C LYS A 373 -28.02 -4.24 -20.21
N GLU A 374 -27.01 -3.96 -19.37
CA GLU A 374 -27.13 -4.17 -17.94
C GLU A 374 -28.17 -3.24 -17.31
N VAL A 375 -28.17 -1.95 -17.64
CA VAL A 375 -29.15 -1.01 -17.07
C VAL A 375 -30.57 -1.38 -17.49
N LEU A 376 -30.78 -1.77 -18.75
CA LEU A 376 -32.07 -2.18 -19.30
C LEU A 376 -32.60 -3.48 -18.67
N ALA A 377 -31.71 -4.42 -18.35
CA ALA A 377 -32.06 -5.70 -17.74
C ALA A 377 -32.31 -5.61 -16.23
N THR A 378 -31.55 -4.76 -15.52
CA THR A 378 -31.52 -4.74 -14.06
C THR A 378 -32.41 -3.68 -13.43
N GLN A 379 -32.59 -2.53 -14.08
CA GLN A 379 -33.30 -1.38 -13.51
C GLN A 379 -34.77 -1.35 -13.90
N ASP A 380 -35.61 -0.82 -13.00
CA ASP A 380 -37.02 -0.56 -13.27
C ASP A 380 -37.18 0.89 -13.74
N LEU A 381 -37.19 1.07 -15.05
CA LEU A 381 -37.14 2.38 -15.70
C LEU A 381 -38.57 2.88 -15.95
N ASN A 382 -38.88 4.10 -15.48
CA ASN A 382 -40.07 4.81 -15.95
C ASN A 382 -39.89 5.25 -17.42
N ASP A 383 -40.97 5.73 -18.04
CA ASP A 383 -40.96 6.07 -19.47
C ASP A 383 -39.93 7.16 -19.83
N GLY A 384 -39.73 8.15 -18.95
CA GLY A 384 -38.76 9.21 -19.16
C GLY A 384 -37.32 8.70 -19.06
N ASP A 385 -37.01 7.92 -18.03
CA ASP A 385 -35.71 7.30 -17.80
C ASP A 385 -35.33 6.32 -18.92
N PHE A 386 -36.29 5.50 -19.35
CA PHE A 386 -36.11 4.62 -20.51
C PHE A 386 -35.82 5.40 -21.79
N LYS A 387 -36.57 6.50 -22.02
CA LYS A 387 -36.35 7.35 -23.19
C LYS A 387 -34.96 7.99 -23.20
N ILE A 388 -34.46 8.46 -22.05
CA ILE A 388 -33.11 9.03 -21.95
C ILE A 388 -32.04 8.02 -22.42
N LEU A 389 -32.17 6.75 -22.00
CA LEU A 389 -31.27 5.69 -22.43
C LEU A 389 -31.38 5.39 -23.92
N VAL A 390 -32.60 5.22 -24.43
CA VAL A 390 -32.82 4.90 -25.85
C VAL A 390 -32.40 6.04 -26.77
N ASP A 391 -32.60 7.30 -26.37
CA ASP A 391 -32.15 8.46 -27.13
C ASP A 391 -30.61 8.48 -27.29
N ARG A 392 -29.86 8.01 -26.28
CA ARG A 392 -28.40 7.89 -26.35
C ARG A 392 -27.94 6.82 -27.34
N VAL A 393 -28.74 5.77 -27.59
CA VAL A 393 -28.40 4.74 -28.59
C VAL A 393 -28.24 5.34 -29.99
N ALA A 394 -28.92 6.44 -30.29
CA ALA A 394 -28.80 7.16 -31.56
C ALA A 394 -27.43 7.79 -31.82
N THR A 395 -26.50 7.71 -30.87
CA THR A 395 -25.15 8.27 -30.95
C THR A 395 -24.09 7.19 -30.72
N VAL A 396 -24.47 5.92 -30.90
CA VAL A 396 -23.59 4.76 -31.04
C VAL A 396 -23.16 4.71 -32.50
N ASP A 397 -21.86 4.60 -32.77
CA ASP A 397 -21.33 4.74 -34.13
C ASP A 397 -21.64 3.49 -34.98
N SER A 398 -21.64 2.31 -34.37
CA SER A 398 -21.98 1.06 -35.04
C SER A 398 -23.47 0.75 -34.99
N ASP A 399 -24.11 0.73 -36.16
CA ASP A 399 -25.47 0.22 -36.36
C ASP A 399 -25.70 -1.18 -35.77
N HIS A 400 -24.67 -2.04 -35.81
CA HIS A 400 -24.73 -3.37 -35.22
C HIS A 400 -24.96 -3.30 -33.72
N TYR A 401 -24.13 -2.54 -33.01
CA TYR A 401 -24.23 -2.37 -31.56
C TYR A 401 -25.48 -1.59 -31.16
N ALA A 402 -25.84 -0.55 -31.92
CA ALA A 402 -27.10 0.16 -31.74
C ALA A 402 -28.30 -0.82 -31.80
N SER A 403 -28.33 -1.71 -32.80
CA SER A 403 -29.39 -2.71 -32.93
C SER A 403 -29.42 -3.68 -31.74
N ILE A 404 -28.27 -4.10 -31.22
CA ILE A 404 -28.19 -4.97 -30.04
C ILE A 404 -28.81 -4.29 -28.82
N ILE A 405 -28.49 -3.02 -28.58
CA ILE A 405 -29.05 -2.27 -27.44
C ILE A 405 -30.56 -2.10 -27.60
N LEU A 406 -31.05 -1.74 -28.80
CA LEU A 406 -32.48 -1.56 -29.06
C LEU A 406 -33.27 -2.86 -28.89
N LYS A 407 -32.71 -4.01 -29.33
CA LYS A 407 -33.32 -5.32 -29.10
C LYS A 407 -33.39 -5.65 -27.60
N ALA A 408 -32.32 -5.40 -26.85
CA ALA A 408 -32.34 -5.56 -25.39
C ALA A 408 -33.36 -4.61 -24.72
N ALA A 409 -33.58 -3.41 -25.27
CA ALA A 409 -34.56 -2.48 -24.76
C ALA A 409 -36.02 -2.99 -24.92
N LEU A 410 -36.31 -3.71 -26.02
CA LEU A 410 -37.60 -4.37 -26.25
C LEU A 410 -37.90 -5.51 -25.27
N GLU A 411 -36.85 -6.08 -24.67
CA GLU A 411 -36.93 -7.14 -23.65
C GLU A 411 -36.97 -6.61 -22.22
N SER A 412 -36.90 -5.29 -22.03
CA SER A 412 -36.88 -4.67 -20.71
C SER A 412 -38.20 -4.86 -19.94
N LYS A 413 -38.17 -4.61 -18.63
CA LYS A 413 -39.36 -4.76 -17.78
C LYS A 413 -40.36 -3.62 -18.02
N ASN A 414 -41.63 -3.91 -17.76
CA ASN A 414 -42.71 -2.92 -17.80
C ASN A 414 -42.79 -2.18 -19.15
N MET A 415 -42.68 -2.92 -20.26
CA MET A 415 -42.86 -2.38 -21.60
C MET A 415 -44.29 -1.88 -21.81
N ASN A 416 -44.41 -0.76 -22.52
CA ASN A 416 -45.67 -0.13 -22.91
C ASN A 416 -45.48 0.57 -24.27
N ASP A 417 -46.57 1.04 -24.85
CA ASP A 417 -46.55 1.68 -26.17
C ASP A 417 -45.57 2.87 -26.24
N ALA A 418 -45.45 3.69 -25.19
CA ALA A 418 -44.54 4.85 -25.18
C ALA A 418 -43.06 4.43 -25.25
N LYS A 419 -42.68 3.36 -24.52
CA LYS A 419 -41.33 2.79 -24.59
C LYS A 419 -41.04 2.17 -25.95
N ILE A 420 -41.98 1.40 -26.52
CA ILE A 420 -41.80 0.80 -27.85
C ILE A 420 -41.67 1.90 -28.91
N VAL A 421 -42.49 2.95 -28.86
CA VAL A 421 -42.37 4.12 -29.77
C VAL A 421 -40.98 4.75 -29.68
N SER A 422 -40.41 4.86 -28.47
CA SER A 422 -39.05 5.37 -28.28
C SER A 422 -38.01 4.48 -28.97
N VAL A 423 -38.13 3.15 -28.85
CA VAL A 423 -37.25 2.19 -29.55
C VAL A 423 -37.39 2.31 -31.07
N LEU A 424 -38.62 2.35 -31.60
CA LEU A 424 -38.87 2.47 -33.04
C LEU A 424 -38.32 3.77 -33.61
N THR A 425 -38.44 4.86 -32.86
CA THR A 425 -37.89 6.17 -33.23
C THR A 425 -36.36 6.13 -33.30
N ALA A 426 -35.71 5.46 -32.34
CA ALA A 426 -34.26 5.28 -32.36
C ALA A 426 -33.81 4.32 -33.48
N ALA A 427 -34.55 3.25 -33.75
CA ALA A 427 -34.28 2.31 -34.84
C ALA A 427 -34.29 3.01 -36.21
N GLY A 428 -35.18 3.98 -36.41
CA GLY A 428 -35.22 4.79 -37.63
C GLY A 428 -34.01 5.71 -37.87
N LYS A 429 -33.04 5.74 -36.96
CA LYS A 429 -31.75 6.44 -37.11
C LYS A 429 -30.58 5.49 -37.44
N ILE A 430 -30.83 4.18 -37.50
CA ILE A 430 -29.85 3.19 -37.97
C ILE A 430 -29.78 3.31 -39.50
N ASP A 431 -28.56 3.38 -40.04
CA ASP A 431 -28.35 3.54 -41.48
C ASP A 431 -28.44 2.21 -42.23
N SER A 432 -27.98 1.12 -41.61
CA SER A 432 -28.02 -0.22 -42.18
C SER A 432 -29.44 -0.80 -42.21
N ASP A 433 -29.99 -0.95 -43.41
CA ASP A 433 -31.25 -1.67 -43.70
C ASP A 433 -31.39 -3.00 -42.98
N HIS A 434 -30.29 -3.76 -42.90
CA HIS A 434 -30.29 -5.05 -42.22
C HIS A 434 -30.57 -4.87 -40.73
N TYR A 435 -29.84 -3.98 -40.06
CA TYR A 435 -29.92 -3.82 -38.60
C TYR A 435 -31.21 -3.12 -38.16
N ILE A 436 -31.69 -2.12 -38.89
CA ILE A 436 -33.03 -1.54 -38.63
C ILE A 436 -34.11 -2.62 -38.81
N SER A 437 -34.01 -3.48 -39.84
CA SER A 437 -35.01 -4.52 -40.07
C SER A 437 -35.06 -5.53 -38.93
N GLU A 438 -33.92 -5.91 -38.37
CA GLU A 438 -33.85 -6.84 -37.23
C GLU A 438 -34.51 -6.26 -35.98
N VAL A 439 -34.31 -4.97 -35.66
CA VAL A 439 -35.00 -4.32 -34.54
C VAL A 439 -36.51 -4.27 -34.77
N LEU A 440 -36.94 -3.91 -35.97
CA LEU A 440 -38.36 -3.83 -36.30
C LEU A 440 -39.03 -5.22 -36.30
N LEU A 441 -38.33 -6.28 -36.68
CA LEU A 441 -38.88 -7.62 -36.63
C LEU A 441 -39.07 -8.11 -35.19
N ASP A 442 -38.14 -7.81 -34.29
CA ASP A 442 -38.28 -8.11 -32.86
C ASP A 442 -39.43 -7.32 -32.20
N ALA A 443 -39.67 -6.08 -32.64
CA ALA A 443 -40.78 -5.27 -32.13
C ALA A 443 -42.15 -5.68 -32.69
N ALA A 444 -42.20 -6.42 -33.81
CA ALA A 444 -43.42 -6.62 -34.60
C ALA A 444 -44.57 -7.25 -33.80
N GLN A 445 -44.28 -8.23 -32.93
CA GLN A 445 -45.31 -8.87 -32.11
C GLN A 445 -45.97 -7.88 -31.16
N GLN A 446 -45.17 -7.05 -30.48
CA GLN A 446 -45.68 -6.05 -29.54
C GLN A 446 -46.48 -4.97 -30.28
N VAL A 447 -45.99 -4.54 -31.45
CA VAL A 447 -46.64 -3.53 -32.31
C VAL A 447 -47.99 -4.00 -32.83
N ARG A 448 -48.10 -5.26 -33.25
CA ARG A 448 -49.35 -5.83 -33.75
C ARG A 448 -50.49 -5.75 -32.71
N LEU A 449 -50.14 -6.00 -31.45
CA LEU A 449 -51.05 -6.01 -30.31
C LEU A 449 -51.29 -4.62 -29.70
N GLY A 450 -50.45 -3.64 -30.02
CA GLY A 450 -50.55 -2.28 -29.47
C GLY A 450 -51.44 -1.32 -30.25
N SER A 451 -51.36 -0.05 -29.87
CA SER A 451 -52.20 1.04 -30.37
C SER A 451 -51.98 1.39 -31.85
N ALA A 452 -52.89 2.22 -32.40
CA ALA A 452 -52.76 2.75 -33.75
C ALA A 452 -51.52 3.63 -33.90
N GLU A 453 -51.22 4.41 -32.86
CA GLU A 453 -50.04 5.26 -32.74
C GLU A 453 -48.75 4.42 -32.83
N LEU A 454 -48.72 3.27 -32.14
CA LEU A 454 -47.57 2.37 -32.18
C LEU A 454 -47.36 1.77 -33.58
N LYS A 455 -48.44 1.39 -34.27
CA LYS A 455 -48.38 0.89 -35.65
C LYS A 455 -47.91 1.95 -36.63
N GLU A 456 -48.26 3.23 -36.42
CA GLU A 456 -47.79 4.32 -37.27
C GLU A 456 -46.31 4.65 -37.03
N ALA A 457 -45.85 4.61 -35.77
CA ALA A 457 -44.43 4.74 -35.45
C ALA A 457 -43.60 3.64 -36.12
N TYR A 458 -44.11 2.40 -36.12
CA TYR A 458 -43.48 1.27 -36.80
C TYR A 458 -43.34 1.49 -38.31
N ARG A 459 -44.44 1.89 -38.97
CA ARG A 459 -44.42 2.17 -40.41
C ARG A 459 -43.50 3.34 -40.76
N THR A 460 -43.41 4.34 -39.87
CA THR A 460 -42.49 5.47 -40.04
C THR A 460 -41.04 5.02 -39.99
N ALA A 461 -40.66 4.17 -39.04
CA ALA A 461 -39.33 3.59 -38.98
C ALA A 461 -39.06 2.66 -40.17
N ALA A 462 -40.03 1.82 -40.57
CA ALA A 462 -39.89 0.92 -41.72
C ALA A 462 -39.59 1.68 -43.02
N LYS A 463 -40.17 2.87 -43.23
CA LYS A 463 -39.91 3.74 -44.41
C LYS A 463 -38.46 4.23 -44.51
N LYS A 464 -37.61 3.99 -43.51
CA LYS A 464 -36.17 4.27 -43.56
C LYS A 464 -35.35 3.14 -44.21
N ILE A 465 -35.97 2.00 -44.48
CA ILE A 465 -35.33 0.87 -45.17
C ILE A 465 -35.40 1.09 -46.67
N ASP A 466 -34.24 1.17 -47.32
CA ASP A 466 -34.14 1.34 -48.77
C ASP A 466 -34.32 0.01 -49.52
N SER A 467 -33.85 -1.10 -48.94
CA SER A 467 -34.01 -2.44 -49.49
C SER A 467 -35.47 -2.88 -49.50
N GLU A 468 -36.03 -3.05 -50.70
CA GLU A 468 -37.39 -3.56 -50.90
C GLU A 468 -37.62 -4.93 -50.22
N THR A 469 -36.58 -5.76 -50.14
CA THR A 469 -36.67 -7.09 -49.51
C THR A 469 -36.82 -6.97 -47.99
N TYR A 470 -36.00 -6.14 -47.35
CA TYR A 470 -36.08 -5.91 -45.90
C TYR A 470 -37.35 -5.15 -45.54
N TYR A 471 -37.69 -4.10 -46.30
CA TYR A 471 -38.91 -3.32 -46.14
C TYR A 471 -40.16 -4.21 -46.21
N GLY A 472 -40.26 -5.02 -47.27
CA GLY A 472 -41.39 -5.93 -47.47
C GLY A 472 -41.50 -6.99 -46.36
N ARG A 473 -40.38 -7.47 -45.80
CA ARG A 473 -40.37 -8.40 -44.66
C ARG A 473 -40.91 -7.75 -43.39
N VAL A 474 -40.47 -6.52 -43.09
CA VAL A 474 -40.87 -5.72 -41.93
C VAL A 474 -42.35 -5.34 -41.97
N VAL A 475 -42.84 -4.78 -43.08
CA VAL A 475 -44.26 -4.35 -43.18
C VAL A 475 -45.22 -5.53 -43.01
N LYS A 476 -44.92 -6.68 -43.63
CA LYS A 476 -45.74 -7.90 -43.50
C LYS A 476 -45.76 -8.46 -42.08
N ALA A 477 -44.81 -8.11 -41.21
CA ALA A 477 -44.71 -8.68 -39.87
C ALA A 477 -45.80 -8.16 -38.92
N ILE A 478 -46.38 -6.98 -39.19
CA ILE A 478 -47.45 -6.40 -38.37
C ILE A 478 -48.87 -6.59 -38.95
N ASP A 479 -48.95 -7.07 -40.20
CA ASP A 479 -50.21 -7.35 -40.90
C ASP A 479 -50.69 -8.81 -40.76
N ARG A 480 -49.82 -9.70 -40.30
CA ARG A 480 -50.12 -11.11 -39.97
C ARG A 480 -50.59 -11.22 -38.54
#